data_AF-H9FJM9-F1
#
_entry.id   AF-H9FJM9-F1
#
_cell.length_a   1.000
_cell.length_b   1.000
_cell.length_c   1.000
_cell.angle_alpha   90.00
_cell.angle_beta   90.00
_cell.angle_gamma   90.00
#
_symmetry.space_group_name_H-M   'P 1'
#
loop_
_entity.id
_entity.type
_entity.pdbx_description
1 polymer ?
#
loop_
_entity_poly.entity_id
_entity_poly.type
_entity_poly.pdbx_seq_one_letter_code
_entity_poly.pdbx_strand_id
1 'polypeptide(L)'
;FFDTTPLGLILNRFSADTNIIDQHIPPTLESLTRSTLLCLSAIGMISYATPVFLVALLPLGVAFYFIQKYFRVASKDLQELDDSTQLPLLCHFSETAEGLTTIRAFRHETRFKQRMLELTDTNNIAYLFLSAANRWLEVRTDYLGACIVLTASIASISGSSNSGLV
;
A
#
# COMPACT_ATOMS: atom_id res chain seq x y z
N PHE A 1 -6.03 -37.23 3.12
CA PHE A 1 -5.60 -35.86 3.45
C PHE A 1 -4.15 -35.65 3.03
N PHE A 2 -3.16 -36.30 3.66
CA PHE A 2 -1.75 -36.19 3.25
C PHE A 2 -1.42 -36.81 1.88
N ASP A 3 -2.24 -37.74 1.38
CA ASP A 3 -2.10 -38.27 0.01
C ASP A 3 -2.69 -37.34 -1.07
N THR A 4 -3.55 -36.39 -0.67
CA THR A 4 -4.28 -35.48 -1.58
C THR A 4 -3.68 -34.08 -1.62
N THR A 5 -2.96 -33.66 -0.56
CA THR A 5 -2.28 -32.37 -0.51
C THR A 5 -0.77 -32.56 -0.69
N PRO A 6 -0.13 -31.86 -1.64
CA PRO A 6 1.30 -31.95 -1.81
C PRO A 6 2.01 -31.45 -0.55
N LEU A 7 2.98 -32.23 -0.05
CA LEU A 7 3.75 -31.92 1.17
C LEU A 7 4.40 -30.53 1.10
N GLY A 8 4.82 -30.09 -0.08
CA GLY A 8 5.41 -28.76 -0.29
C GLY A 8 4.47 -27.60 0.05
N LEU A 9 3.15 -27.76 -0.14
CA LEU A 9 2.17 -26.72 0.18
C LEU A 9 1.95 -26.63 1.70
N ILE A 10 1.98 -27.77 2.40
CA ILE A 10 1.93 -27.82 3.86
C ILE A 10 3.17 -27.15 4.45
N LEU A 11 4.37 -27.51 3.94
CA LEU A 11 5.63 -26.89 4.37
C LEU A 11 5.68 -25.39 4.08
N ASN A 12 5.19 -24.95 2.91
CA ASN A 12 5.15 -23.52 2.58
C ASN A 12 4.26 -22.74 3.55
N ARG A 13 3.10 -23.27 3.94
CA ARG A 13 2.25 -22.62 4.96
C ARG A 13 2.93 -22.57 6.32
N PHE A 14 3.52 -23.68 6.77
CA PHE A 14 4.20 -23.69 8.08
C PHE A 14 5.48 -22.85 8.13
N SER A 15 6.16 -22.66 7.00
CA SER A 15 7.39 -21.85 6.93
C SER A 15 7.10 -20.40 6.55
N ALA A 16 6.56 -20.15 5.36
CA ALA A 16 6.37 -18.81 4.83
C ALA A 16 5.21 -18.08 5.54
N ASP A 17 4.04 -18.70 5.69
CA ASP A 17 2.90 -18.01 6.31
C ASP A 17 3.17 -17.74 7.80
N THR A 18 3.75 -18.70 8.53
CA THR A 18 4.14 -18.49 9.95
C THR A 18 5.17 -17.38 10.08
N ASN A 19 6.15 -17.31 9.18
CA ASN A 19 7.13 -16.22 9.19
C ASN A 19 6.49 -14.84 8.97
N ILE A 20 5.48 -14.76 8.09
CA ILE A 20 4.71 -13.52 7.89
C ILE A 20 3.95 -13.15 9.18
N ILE A 21 3.32 -14.13 9.83
CA ILE A 21 2.58 -13.92 11.08
C ILE A 21 3.50 -13.44 12.20
N ASP A 22 4.69 -14.01 12.32
CA ASP A 22 5.59 -13.70 13.43
C ASP A 22 6.37 -12.40 13.21
N GLN A 23 6.79 -12.11 11.97
CA GLN A 23 7.67 -10.98 11.69
C GLN A 23 6.95 -9.74 11.16
N HIS A 24 5.89 -9.90 10.36
CA HIS A 24 5.27 -8.77 9.66
C HIS A 24 3.97 -8.29 10.29
N ILE A 25 3.15 -9.18 10.86
CA ILE A 25 1.86 -8.79 11.47
C ILE A 25 2.04 -7.92 12.72
N PRO A 26 2.89 -8.26 13.71
CA PRO A 26 3.03 -7.46 14.93
C PRO A 26 3.42 -6.00 14.67
N PRO A 27 4.48 -5.68 13.90
CA PRO A 27 4.85 -4.28 13.67
C PRO A 27 3.80 -3.53 12.83
N THR A 28 3.13 -4.22 11.89
CA THR A 28 2.07 -3.60 11.09
C THR A 28 0.86 -3.24 11.96
N LEU A 29 0.50 -4.12 12.89
CA LEU A 29 -0.61 -3.89 13.82
C LEU A 29 -0.28 -2.80 14.84
N GLU A 30 0.95 -2.76 15.34
CA GLU A 30 1.42 -1.65 16.19
C GLU A 30 1.34 -0.31 15.46
N SER A 31 1.83 -0.24 14.22
CA SER A 31 1.77 0.97 13.40
C SER A 31 0.32 1.40 13.11
N LEU A 32 -0.56 0.44 12.79
CA LEU A 32 -1.98 0.68 12.54
C LEU A 32 -2.69 1.23 13.79
N THR A 33 -2.50 0.59 14.94
CA THR A 33 -3.11 1.01 16.22
C THR A 33 -2.61 2.38 16.64
N ARG A 34 -1.31 2.64 16.52
CA ARG A 34 -0.72 3.96 16.80
C ARG A 34 -1.31 5.03 15.89
N SER A 35 -1.35 4.78 14.58
CA SER A 35 -1.82 5.75 13.58
C SER A 35 -3.32 6.06 13.75
N THR A 36 -4.14 5.04 14.00
CA THR A 36 -5.59 5.21 14.24
C THR A 36 -5.86 5.98 15.53
N LEU A 37 -5.15 5.70 16.61
CA LEU A 37 -5.25 6.45 17.86
C LEU A 37 -4.82 7.91 17.70
N LEU A 38 -3.75 8.19 16.97
CA LEU A 38 -3.32 9.57 16.66
C LEU A 38 -4.34 10.32 15.81
N CYS A 39 -4.96 9.66 14.83
CA CYS A 39 -6.01 10.26 14.02
C CYS A 39 -7.26 10.58 14.85
N LEU A 40 -7.71 9.63 15.68
CA LEU A 40 -8.85 9.79 16.59
C LEU A 40 -8.60 10.92 17.60
N SER A 41 -7.40 10.99 18.18
CA SER A 41 -7.05 12.05 19.14
C SER A 41 -6.99 13.42 18.49
N ALA A 42 -6.43 13.54 17.27
CA ALA A 42 -6.41 14.79 16.53
C ALA A 42 -7.84 15.28 16.21
N ILE A 43 -8.71 14.40 15.72
CA ILE A 43 -10.12 14.73 15.45
C ILE A 43 -10.85 15.13 16.76
N GLY A 44 -10.60 14.40 17.85
CA GLY A 44 -11.15 14.70 19.17
C GLY A 44 -10.73 16.08 19.69
N MET A 45 -9.45 16.43 19.56
CA MET A 45 -8.92 17.73 19.96
C MET A 45 -9.50 18.88 19.12
N ILE A 46 -9.59 18.71 17.80
CA ILE A 46 -10.15 19.74 16.90
C ILE A 46 -11.64 19.94 17.17
N SER A 47 -12.39 18.84 17.35
CA SER A 47 -13.82 18.91 17.64
C SER A 47 -14.13 19.57 18.99
N TYR A 48 -13.30 19.34 20.02
CA TYR A 48 -13.40 20.04 21.30
C TYR A 48 -13.13 21.55 21.15
N ALA A 49 -12.07 21.92 20.41
CA ALA A 49 -11.72 23.33 20.22
C ALA A 49 -12.72 24.09 19.34
N THR A 50 -13.32 23.42 18.34
CA THR A 50 -14.22 24.07 17.39
C THR A 50 -15.34 23.12 16.95
N PRO A 51 -16.49 23.09 17.65
CA PRO A 51 -17.57 22.13 17.36
C PRO A 51 -18.20 22.31 15.97
N VAL A 52 -18.11 23.51 15.37
CA VAL A 52 -18.60 23.80 14.01
C VAL A 52 -17.84 22.98 12.95
N PHE A 53 -16.58 22.61 13.21
CA PHE A 53 -15.76 21.76 12.32
C PHE A 53 -16.39 20.38 12.07
N LEU A 54 -17.18 19.88 13.01
CA LEU A 54 -17.79 18.54 12.94
C LEU A 54 -18.78 18.41 11.77
N VAL A 55 -19.44 19.52 11.39
CA VAL A 55 -20.32 19.57 10.22
C VAL A 55 -19.52 19.47 8.92
N ALA A 56 -18.34 20.11 8.85
CA ALA A 56 -17.44 20.02 7.70
C ALA A 56 -16.74 18.65 7.61
N LEU A 57 -16.52 17.98 8.75
CA LEU A 57 -15.90 16.67 8.82
C LEU A 57 -16.76 15.58 8.15
N LEU A 58 -18.09 15.67 8.22
CA LEU A 58 -19.02 14.69 7.61
C LEU A 58 -18.79 14.51 6.10
N PRO A 59 -18.87 15.55 5.24
CA PRO A 59 -18.63 15.41 3.82
C PRO A 59 -17.18 15.02 3.49
N LEU A 60 -16.19 15.51 4.26
CA LEU A 60 -14.77 15.12 4.11
C LEU A 60 -14.55 13.63 4.42
N GLY A 61 -15.18 13.11 5.47
CA GLY A 61 -15.11 11.70 5.85
C GLY A 61 -15.77 10.78 4.82
N VAL A 62 -16.91 11.19 4.27
CA VAL A 62 -17.56 10.45 3.16
C VAL A 62 -16.65 10.42 1.93
N ALA A 63 -16.07 11.56 1.54
CA ALA A 63 -15.13 11.63 0.42
C ALA A 63 -13.91 10.73 0.65
N PHE A 64 -13.32 10.78 1.86
CA PHE A 64 -12.19 9.92 2.24
C PHE A 64 -12.55 8.43 2.16
N TYR A 65 -13.74 8.04 2.65
CA TYR A 65 -14.20 6.66 2.59
C TYR A 65 -14.29 6.14 1.15
N PHE A 66 -14.86 6.95 0.23
CA PHE A 66 -14.91 6.57 -1.19
C PHE A 66 -13.51 6.42 -1.79
N ILE A 67 -12.62 7.40 -1.56
CA ILE A 67 -11.23 7.35 -2.05
C ILE A 67 -10.52 6.09 -1.53
N GLN A 68 -10.62 5.82 -0.24
CA GLN A 68 -10.00 4.65 0.39
C GLN A 68 -10.57 3.34 -0.16
N LYS A 69 -11.89 3.27 -0.40
CA LYS A 69 -12.54 2.10 -0.98
C LYS A 69 -12.02 1.80 -2.39
N TYR A 70 -11.98 2.80 -3.27
CA TYR A 70 -11.47 2.62 -4.63
C TYR A 70 -9.98 2.26 -4.64
N PHE A 71 -9.19 2.96 -3.82
CA PHE A 71 -7.75 2.69 -3.70
C PHE A 71 -7.48 1.27 -3.21
N ARG A 72 -8.21 0.78 -2.21
CA ARG A 72 -7.99 -0.58 -1.67
C ARG A 72 -8.20 -1.67 -2.72
N VAL A 73 -9.19 -1.52 -3.60
CA VAL A 73 -9.42 -2.47 -4.70
C VAL A 73 -8.28 -2.39 -5.69
N ALA A 74 -7.96 -1.20 -6.19
CA ALA A 74 -6.89 -1.02 -7.19
C ALA A 74 -5.52 -1.45 -6.66
N SER A 75 -5.17 -1.09 -5.42
CA SER A 75 -3.90 -1.45 -4.79
C SER A 75 -3.77 -2.96 -4.60
N LYS A 76 -4.87 -3.66 -4.28
CA LYS A 76 -4.85 -5.11 -4.15
C LYS A 76 -4.56 -5.75 -5.50
N ASP A 77 -5.29 -5.38 -6.54
CA ASP A 77 -5.13 -5.95 -7.88
C ASP A 77 -3.72 -5.67 -8.44
N LEU A 78 -3.18 -4.47 -8.17
CA LEU A 78 -1.81 -4.10 -8.55
C LEU A 78 -0.75 -4.88 -7.77
N GLN A 79 -0.98 -5.16 -6.48
CA GLN A 79 -0.06 -5.93 -5.66
C GLN A 79 -0.05 -7.40 -6.08
N GLU A 80 -1.21 -7.98 -6.38
CA GLU A 80 -1.31 -9.33 -6.95
C GLU A 80 -0.61 -9.40 -8.32
N LEU A 81 -0.71 -8.35 -9.14
CA LEU A 81 -0.01 -8.26 -10.41
C LEU A 81 1.52 -8.22 -10.24
N ASP A 82 2.02 -7.38 -9.32
CA ASP A 82 3.45 -7.25 -9.00
C ASP A 82 4.06 -8.58 -8.51
N ASP A 83 3.38 -9.23 -7.56
CA ASP A 83 3.78 -10.54 -7.05
C ASP A 83 3.80 -11.60 -8.16
N SER A 84 2.80 -11.59 -9.06
CA SER A 84 2.72 -12.52 -10.18
C SER A 84 3.79 -12.27 -11.26
N THR A 85 4.27 -11.04 -11.44
CA THR A 85 5.34 -10.72 -12.40
C THR A 85 6.74 -10.98 -11.84
N GLN A 86 6.90 -10.89 -10.52
CA GLN A 86 8.19 -11.10 -9.87
C GLN A 86 8.60 -12.59 -9.88
N LEU A 87 7.64 -13.50 -9.69
CA LEU A 87 7.90 -14.94 -9.65
C LEU A 87 8.58 -15.49 -10.94
N PRO A 88 8.07 -15.27 -12.16
CA PRO A 88 8.70 -15.79 -13.38
C PRO A 88 10.08 -15.19 -13.64
N LEU A 89 10.34 -13.95 -13.20
CA LEU A 89 11.66 -13.33 -13.27
C LEU A 89 12.67 -14.09 -12.40
N LEU A 90 12.30 -14.41 -11.15
CA LEU A 90 13.15 -15.18 -10.23
C LEU A 90 13.40 -16.60 -10.75
N CYS A 91 12.36 -17.26 -11.29
CA CYS A 91 12.50 -18.58 -11.91
C CYS A 91 13.47 -18.55 -13.09
N HIS A 92 13.31 -17.60 -14.03
CA HIS A 92 14.20 -17.46 -15.19
C HIS A 92 15.65 -17.17 -14.77
N PHE A 93 15.85 -16.40 -13.69
CA PHE A 93 17.18 -16.16 -13.14
C PHE A 93 17.80 -17.44 -12.57
N SER A 94 17.04 -18.23 -11.81
CA SER A 94 17.48 -19.53 -11.28
C SER A 94 17.84 -20.50 -12.40
N GLU A 95 16.99 -20.63 -13.42
CA GLU A 95 17.23 -21.48 -14.60
C GLU A 95 18.49 -21.05 -15.36
N THR A 96 18.71 -19.75 -15.51
CA THR A 96 19.91 -19.22 -16.18
C THR A 96 21.17 -19.47 -15.36
N ALA A 97 21.09 -19.40 -14.02
CA ALA A 97 22.21 -19.66 -13.14
C ALA A 97 22.63 -21.14 -13.13
N GLU A 98 21.65 -22.04 -13.08
CA GLU A 98 21.90 -23.49 -13.10
C GLU A 98 22.35 -23.97 -14.50
N GLY A 99 21.76 -23.43 -15.56
CA GLY A 99 22.07 -23.75 -16.96
C GLY A 99 23.19 -22.91 -17.59
N LEU A 100 23.96 -22.15 -16.82
CA LEU A 100 24.89 -21.16 -17.37
C LEU A 100 25.93 -21.75 -18.33
N THR A 101 26.47 -22.92 -17.99
CA THR A 101 27.49 -23.61 -18.79
C THR A 101 26.97 -24.07 -20.15
N THR A 102 25.74 -24.57 -20.20
CA THR A 102 25.09 -25.02 -21.45
C THR A 102 24.72 -23.83 -22.33
N ILE A 103 24.16 -22.76 -21.75
CA ILE A 103 23.81 -21.54 -22.50
C ILE A 103 25.04 -20.94 -23.20
N ARG A 104 26.18 -20.87 -22.49
CA ARG A 104 27.45 -20.39 -23.04
C ARG A 104 28.00 -21.31 -24.11
N ALA A 105 27.93 -22.63 -23.90
CA ALA A 105 28.38 -23.62 -24.88
C ALA A 105 27.62 -23.52 -26.23
N PHE A 106 26.32 -23.27 -26.18
CA PHE A 106 25.48 -23.06 -27.38
C PHE A 106 25.46 -21.62 -27.89
N ARG A 107 26.16 -20.68 -27.24
CA ARG A 107 26.20 -19.24 -27.60
C ARG A 107 24.80 -18.59 -27.70
N HIS A 108 23.86 -18.99 -26.85
CA HIS A 108 22.49 -18.44 -26.80
C HIS A 108 22.28 -17.33 -25.75
N GLU A 109 23.37 -16.71 -25.27
CA GLU A 109 23.35 -15.67 -24.25
C GLU A 109 22.44 -14.48 -24.60
N THR A 110 22.45 -14.02 -25.85
CA THR A 110 21.66 -12.87 -26.30
C THR A 110 20.15 -13.12 -26.19
N ARG A 111 19.70 -14.33 -26.52
CA ARG A 111 18.29 -14.73 -26.41
C ARG A 111 17.83 -14.73 -24.95
N PHE A 112 18.61 -15.33 -24.06
CA PHE A 112 18.31 -15.36 -22.62
C PHE A 112 18.35 -13.96 -22.01
N LYS A 113 19.31 -13.11 -22.42
CA LYS A 113 19.39 -11.72 -21.99
C LYS A 113 18.17 -10.90 -22.42
N GLN A 114 17.74 -11.04 -23.68
CA GLN A 114 16.56 -10.33 -24.18
C GLN A 114 15.32 -10.77 -23.41
N ARG A 115 15.15 -12.08 -23.17
CA ARG A 115 14.03 -12.59 -22.39
C ARG A 115 14.02 -12.07 -20.95
N MET A 116 15.18 -12.01 -20.32
CA MET A 116 15.32 -11.43 -18.98
C MET A 116 14.94 -9.94 -18.96
N LEU A 117 15.35 -9.16 -19.97
CA LEU A 117 14.99 -7.75 -20.08
C LEU A 117 13.47 -7.55 -20.25
N GLU A 118 12.80 -8.38 -21.06
CA GLU A 118 11.32 -8.35 -21.20
C GLU A 118 10.60 -8.63 -19.87
N LEU A 119 11.07 -9.63 -19.12
CA LEU A 119 10.51 -9.98 -17.81
C LEU A 119 10.75 -8.85 -16.79
N THR A 120 11.96 -8.28 -16.78
CA THR A 120 12.28 -7.13 -15.93
C THR A 120 11.44 -5.91 -16.26
N ASP A 121 11.24 -5.61 -17.54
CA ASP A 121 10.42 -4.48 -17.97
C ASP A 121 8.96 -4.65 -17.54
N THR A 122 8.42 -5.86 -17.73
CA THR A 122 7.05 -6.20 -17.28
C THR A 122 6.90 -6.02 -15.76
N ASN A 123 7.84 -6.54 -14.98
CA ASN A 123 7.84 -6.38 -13.52
C ASN A 123 8.00 -4.92 -13.09
N ASN A 124 8.89 -4.18 -13.75
CA ASN A 124 9.12 -2.77 -13.44
C ASN A 124 7.88 -1.93 -13.74
N ILE A 125 7.16 -2.21 -14.83
CA ILE A 125 5.88 -1.55 -15.13
C ILE A 125 4.85 -1.82 -14.04
N ALA A 126 4.69 -3.08 -13.62
CA ALA A 126 3.76 -3.45 -12.52
C ALA A 126 4.09 -2.70 -11.22
N TYR A 127 5.36 -2.72 -10.82
CA TYR A 127 5.86 -1.99 -9.65
C TYR A 127 5.65 -0.48 -9.75
N LEU A 128 5.90 0.12 -10.92
CA LEU A 128 5.69 1.55 -11.15
C LEU A 128 4.22 1.94 -11.03
N PHE A 129 3.30 1.11 -11.53
CA PHE A 129 1.85 1.34 -11.35
C PHE A 129 1.43 1.25 -9.89
N LEU A 130 1.94 0.26 -9.13
CA LEU A 130 1.71 0.16 -7.69
C LEU A 130 2.22 1.41 -6.96
N SER A 131 3.44 1.86 -7.28
CA SER A 131 4.04 3.06 -6.71
C SER A 131 3.24 4.33 -7.05
N ALA A 132 2.81 4.47 -8.31
CA ALA A 132 1.97 5.58 -8.75
C ALA A 132 0.62 5.61 -8.03
N ALA A 133 -0.01 4.44 -7.82
CA ALA A 133 -1.24 4.32 -7.05
C ALA A 133 -1.03 4.77 -5.59
N ASN A 134 0.04 4.32 -4.94
CA ASN A 134 0.38 4.73 -3.58
C ASN A 134 0.57 6.26 -3.48
N ARG A 135 1.30 6.86 -4.42
CA ARG A 135 1.46 8.33 -4.50
C ARG A 135 0.14 9.05 -4.74
N TRP A 136 -0.73 8.50 -5.56
CA TRP A 136 -2.06 9.08 -5.82
C TRP A 136 -2.89 9.16 -4.54
N LEU A 137 -2.89 8.12 -3.71
CA LEU A 137 -3.57 8.14 -2.42
C LEU A 137 -2.97 9.21 -1.51
N GLU A 138 -1.65 9.24 -1.36
CA GLU A 138 -0.93 10.18 -0.49
C GLU A 138 -1.26 11.64 -0.83
N VAL A 139 -1.20 12.00 -2.12
CA VAL A 139 -1.56 13.35 -2.58
C VAL A 139 -3.02 13.68 -2.25
N ARG A 140 -3.94 12.73 -2.42
CA ARG A 140 -5.37 12.95 -2.10
C ARG A 140 -5.59 13.10 -0.59
N THR A 141 -4.89 12.34 0.24
CA THR A 141 -4.98 12.47 1.70
C THR A 141 -4.39 13.79 2.19
N ASP A 142 -3.32 14.28 1.56
CA ASP A 142 -2.72 15.58 1.88
C ASP A 142 -3.66 16.74 1.53
N TYR A 143 -4.33 16.67 0.38
CA TYR A 143 -5.35 17.67 0.02
C TYR A 143 -6.51 17.70 1.03
N LEU A 144 -6.99 16.54 1.48
CA LEU A 144 -8.04 16.47 2.51
C LEU A 144 -7.55 17.04 3.83
N GLY A 145 -6.31 16.76 4.23
CA GLY A 145 -5.67 17.35 5.40
C GLY A 145 -5.57 18.88 5.31
N ALA A 146 -5.18 19.41 4.15
CA ALA A 146 -5.14 20.86 3.91
C ALA A 146 -6.53 21.50 4.03
N CYS A 147 -7.58 20.86 3.50
CA CYS A 147 -8.96 21.32 3.65
C CYS A 147 -9.42 21.31 5.13
N ILE A 148 -9.02 20.30 5.91
CA ILE A 148 -9.29 20.22 7.35
C ILE A 148 -8.65 21.41 8.08
N VAL A 149 -7.37 21.68 7.84
CA VAL A 149 -6.65 22.79 8.50
C VAL A 149 -7.24 24.15 8.11
N LEU A 150 -7.60 24.33 6.84
CA LEU A 150 -8.21 25.55 6.34
C LEU A 150 -9.58 25.80 7.00
N THR A 151 -10.45 24.79 7.05
CA THR A 151 -11.77 24.91 7.68
C THR A 151 -11.68 25.14 9.18
N ALA A 152 -10.77 24.46 9.88
CA ALA A 152 -10.51 24.69 11.31
C ALA A 152 -10.01 26.12 11.57
N SER A 153 -9.12 26.64 10.71
CA SER A 153 -8.58 28.00 10.83
C SER A 153 -9.65 29.07 10.63
N ILE A 154 -10.51 28.95 9.61
CA ILE A 154 -11.63 29.88 9.38
C ILE A 154 -12.63 29.84 10.54
N ALA A 155 -12.95 28.65 11.04
CA ALA A 155 -13.90 28.47 12.13
C ALA A 155 -13.36 29.06 13.46
N SER A 156 -12.05 28.94 13.72
CA SER A 156 -11.39 29.56 14.87
C SER A 156 -11.46 31.10 14.83
N ILE A 157 -11.18 31.70 13.67
CA ILE A 157 -11.28 33.16 13.48
C ILE A 157 -12.73 33.65 13.66
N SER A 158 -13.69 32.91 13.12
CA SER A 158 -15.11 33.25 13.25
C SER A 158 -15.60 33.16 14.70
N GLY A 159 -15.10 32.18 15.46
CA GLY A 159 -15.39 32.03 16.89
C GLY A 159 -14.80 33.16 17.74
N SER A 160 -13.59 33.64 17.42
CA SER A 160 -12.99 34.76 18.15
C SER A 160 -13.74 36.07 17.89
N SER A 161 -14.19 36.31 16.66
CA SER A 161 -15.01 37.48 16.31
C SER A 161 -16.34 37.50 17.07
N ASN A 162 -16.93 36.35 17.34
CA ASN A 162 -18.19 36.24 18.10
C ASN A 162 -17.97 36.43 19.61
N SER A 163 -16.74 36.20 20.10
CA SER A 163 -16.37 36.33 21.52
C SER A 163 -15.90 37.74 21.88
N GLY A 164 -15.43 38.53 20.91
CA GLY A 164 -15.00 39.93 21.09
C GLY A 164 -16.13 40.97 21.07
N LEU A 165 -17.39 40.53 20.94
CA LEU A 165 -18.59 41.38 20.86
C LEU A 165 -19.45 41.33 22.13
N VAL A 166 -18.89 40.83 23.25
CA VAL A 166 -19.52 40.76 24.58
C VAL A 166 -18.80 41.67 25.56
#